data_AF-A0A316DSB1-F1
#
_entry.id   AF-A0A316DSB1-F1
#
_cell.length_a   1.000
_cell.length_b   1.000
_cell.length_c   1.000
_cell.angle_alpha   90.00
_cell.angle_beta   90.00
_cell.angle_gamma   90.00
#
_symmetry.space_group_name_H-M   'P 1'
#
loop_
_entity.id
_entity.type
_entity.pdbx_description
1 polymer ?
#
loop_
_entity_poly.entity_id
_entity_poly.type
_entity_poly.pdbx_seq_one_letter_code
_entity_poly.pdbx_strand_id
1 'polypeptide(L)'
;MQTHIEYKSFNREKSTEELQYHVLLYAESLQNLKEELIFLQFLVNAQIYRPKIMNLFENLEQFKKELEKCIQKSDKLIIKVNSHKSQIANIIECDELACDNYFMNLHNEIEQNIHQFINQALILKSRIFNYLQGVIQTE
;
A
#
# COMPACT_ATOMS: atom_id res chain seq x y z
N MET A 1 11.10 20.54 -1.32
CA MET A 1 9.98 20.34 -0.38
C MET A 1 9.19 19.15 -0.87
N GLN A 2 9.12 18.06 -0.09
CA GLN A 2 8.25 16.93 -0.42
C GLN A 2 6.83 17.37 -0.02
N THR A 3 5.95 17.52 -1.00
CA THR A 3 4.55 17.90 -0.75
C THR A 3 3.88 16.74 0.01
N HIS A 4 3.59 16.96 1.29
CA HIS A 4 2.86 15.99 2.09
C HIS A 4 1.37 16.09 1.72
N ILE A 5 0.90 15.20 0.84
CA ILE A 5 -0.51 15.15 0.48
C ILE A 5 -1.26 14.52 1.66
N GLU A 6 -1.86 15.36 2.50
CA GLU A 6 -2.77 14.90 3.53
C GLU A 6 -4.01 14.27 2.91
N TYR A 7 -4.46 13.16 3.50
CA TYR A 7 -5.70 12.53 3.07
C TYR A 7 -6.88 13.47 3.36
N LYS A 8 -7.74 13.66 2.35
CA LYS A 8 -8.99 14.38 2.48
C LYS A 8 -10.11 13.52 1.90
N SER A 9 -11.13 13.26 2.72
CA SER A 9 -12.32 12.54 2.27
C SER A 9 -13.22 13.45 1.44
N PHE A 10 -13.73 12.92 0.34
CA PHE A 10 -14.73 13.54 -0.53
C PHE A 10 -15.94 12.61 -0.73
N ASN A 11 -16.27 11.82 0.29
CA ASN A 11 -17.24 10.74 0.15
C ASN A 11 -18.69 11.15 0.44
N ARG A 12 -18.93 12.35 0.98
CA ARG A 12 -20.27 12.82 1.38
C ARG A 12 -21.29 12.91 0.24
N GLU A 13 -20.81 13.10 -0.99
CA GLU A 13 -21.66 13.26 -2.18
C GLU A 13 -21.64 12.02 -3.08
N LYS A 14 -20.90 10.98 -2.70
CA LYS A 14 -20.75 9.77 -3.52
C LYS A 14 -21.91 8.81 -3.28
N SER A 15 -22.40 8.24 -4.37
CA SER A 15 -23.28 7.07 -4.37
C SER A 15 -22.58 5.82 -3.82
N THR A 16 -23.38 4.84 -3.37
CA THR A 16 -22.86 3.56 -2.87
C THR A 16 -22.06 2.82 -3.95
N GLU A 17 -22.46 2.94 -5.22
CA GLU A 17 -21.77 2.38 -6.38
C GLU A 17 -20.39 3.03 -6.58
N GLU A 18 -20.28 4.36 -6.45
CA GLU A 18 -19.00 5.06 -6.49
C GLU A 18 -18.09 4.61 -5.34
N LEU A 19 -18.64 4.47 -4.13
CA LEU A 19 -17.89 3.96 -2.97
C LEU A 19 -17.42 2.52 -3.21
N GLN A 20 -18.27 1.66 -3.77
CA GLN A 20 -17.91 0.28 -4.10
C GLN A 20 -16.78 0.23 -5.14
N TYR A 21 -16.89 1.03 -6.20
CA TYR A 21 -15.88 1.13 -7.24
C TYR A 21 -14.53 1.61 -6.69
N HIS A 22 -14.54 2.60 -5.80
CA HIS A 22 -13.33 3.08 -5.15
C HIS A 22 -12.65 2.00 -4.29
N VAL A 23 -13.41 1.23 -3.51
CA VAL A 23 -12.86 0.11 -2.72
C VAL A 23 -12.25 -0.96 -3.62
N LEU A 24 -12.86 -1.25 -4.78
CA LEU A 24 -12.29 -2.16 -5.77
C LEU A 24 -10.94 -1.65 -6.29
N LEU A 25 -10.85 -0.38 -6.68
CA LEU A 25 -9.59 0.23 -7.11
C LEU A 25 -8.51 0.18 -6.03
N TYR A 26 -8.89 0.38 -4.77
CA TYR A 26 -7.94 0.27 -3.66
C TYR A 26 -7.45 -1.17 -3.45
N ALA A 27 -8.34 -2.16 -3.57
CA ALA A 27 -7.96 -3.57 -3.46
C ALA A 27 -6.92 -3.94 -4.54
N GLU A 28 -7.19 -3.57 -5.80
CA GLU A 28 -6.28 -3.78 -6.93
C GLU A 28 -4.95 -3.05 -6.73
N SER A 29 -4.99 -1.79 -6.28
CA SER A 29 -3.78 -0.99 -6.04
C SER A 29 -2.91 -1.59 -4.94
N LEU A 30 -3.52 -2.08 -3.86
CA LEU A 30 -2.80 -2.75 -2.76
C LEU A 30 -2.17 -4.07 -3.20
N GLN A 31 -2.89 -4.85 -4.01
CA GLN A 31 -2.39 -6.12 -4.53
C GLN A 31 -1.19 -5.90 -5.45
N ASN A 32 -1.29 -4.97 -6.39
CA ASN A 32 -0.18 -4.58 -7.26
C ASN A 32 1.03 -4.10 -6.45
N LEU A 33 0.81 -3.19 -5.49
CA LEU A 33 1.88 -2.68 -4.64
C LEU A 33 2.54 -3.79 -3.80
N LYS A 34 1.78 -4.77 -3.32
CA LYS A 34 2.33 -5.93 -2.62
C LYS A 34 3.26 -6.74 -3.53
N GLU A 35 2.86 -6.99 -4.77
CA GLU A 35 3.69 -7.72 -5.74
C GLU A 35 4.99 -6.98 -6.05
N GLU A 36 4.94 -5.65 -6.21
CA GLU A 36 6.13 -4.81 -6.37
C GLU A 36 7.06 -4.89 -5.15
N LEU A 37 6.51 -4.88 -3.93
CA LEU A 37 7.31 -5.01 -2.69
C LEU A 37 7.97 -6.40 -2.59
N ILE A 38 7.27 -7.46 -2.99
CA ILE A 38 7.82 -8.82 -3.05
C ILE A 38 8.96 -8.88 -4.08
N PHE A 39 8.79 -8.24 -5.23
CA PHE A 39 9.85 -8.16 -6.23
C PHE A 39 11.08 -7.40 -5.71
N LEU A 40 10.88 -6.28 -5.01
CA LEU A 40 11.98 -5.57 -4.35
C LEU A 40 12.67 -6.43 -3.29
N GLN A 41 11.92 -7.22 -2.54
CA GLN A 41 12.47 -8.17 -1.56
C GLN A 41 13.33 -9.24 -2.23
N PHE A 42 12.90 -9.74 -3.39
CA PHE A 42 13.70 -10.63 -4.22
C PHE A 42 15.00 -9.95 -4.67
N LEU A 43 14.93 -8.72 -5.20
CA LEU A 43 16.11 -7.98 -5.64
C LEU A 43 17.11 -7.76 -4.50
N VAL A 44 16.67 -7.27 -3.34
CA VAL A 44 17.52 -7.04 -2.16
C VAL A 44 18.24 -8.32 -1.69
N ASN A 45 17.67 -9.49 -1.95
CA ASN A 45 18.27 -10.78 -1.64
C ASN A 45 19.19 -11.35 -2.73
N ALA A 46 19.21 -10.77 -3.94
CA ALA A 46 19.99 -11.28 -5.06
C ALA A 46 21.50 -11.03 -4.88
N GLN A 47 22.33 -11.90 -5.46
CA GLN A 47 23.80 -11.78 -5.41
C GLN A 47 24.35 -10.98 -6.62
N ILE A 48 23.75 -9.82 -6.91
CA ILE A 48 24.03 -9.01 -8.12
C ILE A 48 24.81 -7.71 -7.81
N TYR A 49 25.37 -7.61 -6.60
CA TYR A 49 25.94 -6.38 -6.09
C TYR A 49 27.45 -6.31 -6.29
N ARG A 50 27.96 -5.09 -6.53
CA ARG A 50 29.38 -4.85 -6.69
C ARG A 50 30.13 -5.19 -5.40
N PRO A 51 31.31 -5.83 -5.49
CA PRO A 51 32.12 -6.12 -4.32
C PRO A 51 32.68 -4.82 -3.71
N LYS A 52 33.01 -4.87 -2.41
CA LYS A 52 33.70 -3.78 -1.66
C LYS A 52 32.90 -2.48 -1.50
N ILE A 53 31.58 -2.51 -1.64
CA ILE A 53 30.72 -1.38 -1.25
C ILE A 53 30.63 -1.33 0.28
N MET A 54 31.01 -0.18 0.84
CA MET A 54 30.94 0.07 2.27
C MET A 54 29.49 -0.02 2.76
N ASN A 55 29.29 -0.70 3.89
CA ASN A 55 27.98 -0.89 4.54
C ASN A 55 26.91 -1.56 3.66
N LEU A 56 27.30 -2.29 2.60
CA LEU A 56 26.34 -2.92 1.67
C LEU A 56 25.41 -3.89 2.41
N PHE A 57 26.00 -4.78 3.21
CA PHE A 57 25.24 -5.81 3.91
C PHE A 57 24.24 -5.18 4.89
N GLU A 58 24.68 -4.20 5.67
CA GLU A 58 23.87 -3.51 6.67
C GLU A 58 22.67 -2.80 6.03
N ASN A 59 22.89 -2.09 4.92
CA ASN A 59 21.83 -1.41 4.18
C ASN A 59 20.83 -2.40 3.57
N LEU A 60 21.31 -3.49 2.96
CA LEU A 60 20.45 -4.53 2.40
C LEU A 60 19.61 -5.18 3.51
N GLU A 61 20.21 -5.58 4.63
CA GLU A 61 19.49 -6.16 5.77
C GLU A 61 18.45 -5.21 6.36
N GLN A 62 18.74 -3.91 6.42
CA GLN A 62 17.75 -2.90 6.81
C GLN A 62 16.57 -2.88 5.83
N PHE A 63 16.82 -2.87 4.52
CA PHE A 63 15.75 -2.89 3.52
C PHE A 63 14.91 -4.16 3.58
N LYS A 64 15.51 -5.34 3.83
CA LYS A 64 14.76 -6.59 4.01
C LYS A 64 13.76 -6.47 5.15
N LYS A 65 14.18 -5.95 6.30
CA LYS A 65 13.31 -5.77 7.48
C LYS A 65 12.20 -4.75 7.22
N GLU A 66 12.50 -3.67 6.50
CA GLU A 66 11.50 -2.65 6.14
C GLU A 66 10.47 -3.21 5.15
N LEU A 67 10.92 -3.95 4.12
CA LEU A 67 10.07 -4.61 3.13
C LEU A 67 9.16 -5.66 3.76
N GLU A 68 9.69 -6.52 4.64
CA GLU A 68 8.91 -7.55 5.33
C GLU A 68 7.76 -6.91 6.13
N LYS A 69 8.04 -5.83 6.87
CA LYS A 69 7.00 -5.08 7.61
C LYS A 69 5.96 -4.47 6.66
N CYS A 70 6.39 -3.91 5.53
CA CYS A 70 5.48 -3.34 4.53
C CYS A 70 4.59 -4.41 3.88
N ILE A 71 5.13 -5.59 3.56
CA ILE A 71 4.37 -6.73 3.00
C ILE A 71 3.35 -7.24 4.03
N GLN A 72 3.75 -7.43 5.29
CA GLN A 72 2.80 -7.84 6.34
C GLN A 72 1.69 -6.80 6.55
N LYS A 73 2.00 -5.51 6.38
CA LYS A 73 1.00 -4.44 6.46
C LYS A 73 0.07 -4.42 5.25
N SER A 74 0.57 -4.68 4.03
CA SER A 74 -0.29 -4.79 2.84
C SER A 74 -1.26 -5.95 2.98
N ASP A 75 -0.82 -7.11 3.46
CA ASP A 75 -1.70 -8.26 3.71
C ASP A 75 -2.88 -7.92 4.63
N LYS A 76 -2.59 -7.26 5.75
CA LYS A 76 -3.62 -6.81 6.70
C LYS A 76 -4.61 -5.83 6.07
N LEU A 77 -4.12 -4.89 5.26
CA LEU A 77 -4.98 -3.92 4.58
C LEU A 77 -5.82 -4.57 3.49
N ILE A 78 -5.27 -5.49 2.71
CA ILE A 78 -6.01 -6.24 1.68
C ILE A 78 -7.17 -7.02 2.32
N ILE A 79 -6.93 -7.68 3.46
CA ILE A 79 -7.99 -8.36 4.22
C ILE A 79 -9.07 -7.37 4.67
N LYS A 80 -8.69 -6.23 5.24
CA LYS A 80 -9.63 -5.19 5.71
C LYS A 80 -10.47 -4.62 4.55
N VAL A 81 -9.84 -4.34 3.42
CA VAL A 81 -10.49 -3.80 2.21
C VAL A 81 -11.44 -4.81 1.58
N ASN A 82 -11.05 -6.07 1.47
CA ASN A 82 -11.93 -7.12 0.93
C ASN A 82 -13.13 -7.42 1.83
N SER A 83 -12.95 -7.33 3.16
CA SER A 83 -14.05 -7.39 4.11
C SER A 83 -15.02 -6.22 3.91
N HIS A 84 -14.51 -5.00 3.83
CA HIS A 84 -15.32 -3.80 3.60
C HIS A 84 -16.04 -3.82 2.26
N LYS A 85 -15.40 -4.28 1.19
CA LYS A 85 -16.02 -4.54 -0.12
C LYS A 85 -17.24 -5.45 0.00
N SER A 86 -17.12 -6.53 0.77
CA SER A 86 -18.21 -7.48 0.99
C SER A 86 -19.36 -6.85 1.78
N GLN A 87 -19.06 -5.98 2.75
CA GLN A 87 -20.06 -5.21 3.50
C GLN A 87 -20.82 -4.24 2.59
N ILE A 88 -20.14 -3.54 1.67
CA ILE A 88 -20.77 -2.64 0.71
C ILE A 88 -21.75 -3.39 -0.20
N ALA A 89 -21.34 -4.56 -0.71
CA ALA A 89 -22.21 -5.38 -1.55
C ALA A 89 -23.51 -5.75 -0.84
N ASN A 90 -23.43 -6.16 0.44
CA ASN A 90 -24.61 -6.48 1.24
C ASN A 90 -25.52 -5.26 1.48
N ILE A 91 -24.96 -4.05 1.65
CA ILE A 91 -25.75 -2.82 1.83
C ILE A 91 -26.53 -2.49 0.54
N ILE A 92 -25.90 -2.64 -0.63
CA ILE A 92 -26.56 -2.45 -1.93
C ILE A 92 -27.70 -3.45 -2.10
N GLU A 93 -27.49 -4.72 -1.73
CA GLU A 93 -28.51 -5.77 -1.88
C GLU A 93 -29.73 -5.58 -0.98
N CYS A 94 -29.53 -5.05 0.24
CA CYS A 94 -30.60 -4.91 1.21
C CYS A 94 -31.44 -3.63 1.05
N ASP A 95 -30.99 -2.63 0.26
CA ASP A 95 -31.59 -1.28 0.12
C ASP A 95 -31.86 -0.58 1.47
N GLU A 96 -31.30 -1.11 2.55
CA GLU A 96 -31.33 -0.56 3.88
C GLU A 96 -30.16 0.40 3.97
N LEU A 97 -30.47 1.69 4.10
CA LEU A 97 -29.56 2.77 4.52
C LEU A 97 -28.97 2.43 5.91
N ALA A 98 -28.11 1.43 5.96
CA ALA A 98 -27.45 0.97 7.17
C ALA A 98 -26.33 1.94 7.51
N CYS A 99 -26.72 3.04 8.16
CA CYS A 99 -25.92 4.00 8.89
C CYS A 99 -25.02 4.94 8.07
N ASP A 100 -25.61 6.04 7.57
CA ASP A 100 -24.93 7.17 6.91
C ASP A 100 -23.68 7.70 7.63
N ASN A 101 -23.58 7.60 8.97
CA ASN A 101 -22.39 8.08 9.68
C ASN A 101 -21.40 6.96 10.03
N TYR A 102 -21.87 5.79 10.50
CA TYR A 102 -20.95 4.73 10.91
C TYR A 102 -20.24 4.10 9.71
N PHE A 103 -21.00 3.77 8.66
CA PHE A 103 -20.43 3.22 7.43
C PHE A 103 -19.45 4.20 6.79
N MET A 104 -19.83 5.48 6.69
CA MET A 104 -18.98 6.51 6.10
C MET A 104 -17.72 6.76 6.93
N ASN A 105 -17.80 6.72 8.26
CA ASN A 105 -16.62 6.82 9.12
C ASN A 105 -15.66 5.64 8.90
N LEU A 106 -16.18 4.41 8.85
CA LEU A 106 -15.37 3.22 8.56
C LEU A 106 -14.73 3.30 7.17
N HIS A 107 -15.50 3.72 6.16
CA HIS A 107 -15.03 3.90 4.80
C HIS A 107 -13.87 4.91 4.74
N ASN A 108 -14.05 6.09 5.35
CA ASN A 108 -13.02 7.13 5.41
C ASN A 108 -11.76 6.66 6.16
N GLU A 109 -11.93 5.91 7.25
CA GLU A 109 -10.81 5.34 8.01
C GLU A 109 -10.01 4.34 7.16
N ILE A 110 -10.70 3.50 6.39
CA ILE A 110 -10.06 2.55 5.48
C ILE A 110 -9.28 3.29 4.39
N GLU A 111 -9.90 4.26 3.70
CA GLU A 111 -9.22 5.06 2.68
C GLU A 111 -7.99 5.79 3.24
N GLN A 112 -8.12 6.40 4.41
CA GLN A 112 -6.99 7.09 5.07
C GLN A 112 -5.84 6.13 5.36
N ASN A 113 -6.13 4.94 5.90
CA ASN A 113 -5.12 3.93 6.20
C ASN A 113 -4.40 3.46 4.93
N ILE A 114 -5.14 3.30 3.83
CA ILE A 114 -4.59 2.92 2.52
C ILE A 114 -3.69 4.03 1.98
N HIS A 115 -4.16 5.28 1.98
CA HIS A 115 -3.40 6.43 1.52
C HIS A 115 -2.07 6.58 2.27
N GLN A 116 -2.12 6.48 3.60
CA GLN A 116 -0.92 6.52 4.44
C GLN A 116 0.04 5.38 4.13
N PHE A 117 -0.49 4.15 3.96
CA PHE A 117 0.32 2.99 3.61
C PHE A 117 0.98 3.13 2.23
N ILE A 118 0.23 3.54 1.20
CA ILE A 118 0.76 3.75 -0.15
C ILE A 118 1.90 4.77 -0.11
N ASN A 119 1.71 5.91 0.57
CA ASN A 119 2.77 6.91 0.69
C ASN A 119 4.02 6.36 1.38
N GLN A 120 3.86 5.60 2.48
CA GLN A 120 4.98 4.96 3.17
C GLN A 120 5.72 3.96 2.27
N ALA A 121 4.98 3.14 1.53
CA ALA A 121 5.56 2.17 0.60
C ALA A 121 6.27 2.86 -0.56
N LEU A 122 5.71 3.93 -1.14
CA LEU A 122 6.35 4.69 -2.22
C LEU A 122 7.67 5.34 -1.78
N ILE A 123 7.73 5.85 -0.54
CA ILE A 123 8.98 6.38 0.04
C ILE A 123 10.02 5.26 0.17
N LEU A 124 9.63 4.09 0.68
CA LEU A 124 10.52 2.94 0.79
C LEU A 124 11.02 2.48 -0.59
N LYS A 125 10.12 2.32 -1.56
CA LYS A 125 10.46 1.96 -2.96
C LYS A 125 11.49 2.93 -3.53
N SER A 126 11.25 4.23 -3.40
CA SER A 126 12.16 5.28 -3.88
C SER A 126 13.55 5.17 -3.25
N ARG A 127 13.62 4.95 -1.93
CA ARG A 127 14.90 4.74 -1.21
C ARG A 127 15.64 3.51 -1.74
N ILE A 128 14.93 2.40 -1.92
CA ILE A 128 15.52 1.15 -2.44
C ILE A 128 16.02 1.37 -3.87
N PHE A 129 15.21 1.94 -4.76
CA PHE A 129 15.62 2.18 -6.15
C PHE A 129 16.89 3.03 -6.24
N ASN A 130 16.92 4.15 -5.52
CA ASN A 130 18.09 5.04 -5.51
C ASN A 130 19.34 4.34 -4.97
N TYR A 131 19.19 3.50 -3.94
CA TYR A 131 20.30 2.74 -3.40
C TYR A 131 20.79 1.66 -4.37
N LEU A 132 19.88 0.84 -4.88
CA LEU A 132 20.18 -0.28 -5.78
C LEU A 132 20.86 0.19 -7.08
N GLN A 133 20.46 1.34 -7.63
CA GLN A 133 21.14 1.95 -8.79
C GLN A 133 22.64 2.19 -8.56
N GLY A 134 23.04 2.52 -7.33
CA GLY A 134 24.45 2.77 -6.99
C GLY A 134 25.25 1.50 -6.68
N VAL A 135 24.58 0.39 -6.36
CA VAL A 135 25.24 -0.81 -5.85
C VAL A 135 25.15 -2.04 -6.75
N ILE A 136 24.21 -2.07 -7.69
CA ILE A 136 24.08 -3.15 -8.67
C ILE A 136 25.27 -3.13 -9.63
N GLN A 137 25.81 -4.32 -9.92
CA GLN A 137 26.81 -4.49 -10.96
C GLN A 137 26.11 -4.44 -12.32
N THR A 138 26.38 -3.38 -13.06
CA THR A 138 26.04 -3.24 -14.48
C THR A 138 27.34 -3.39 -15.26
N GLU A 139 27.31 -4.08 -16.40
CA GLU A 139 28.48 -4.28 -17.28
C GLU A 139 29.23 -2.99 -17.61
#